data_AF-A0A2V8KYS2-F1
#
_entry.id   AF-A0A2V8KYS2-F1
#
_cell.length_a   1.000
_cell.length_b   1.000
_cell.length_c   1.000
_cell.angle_alpha   90.00
_cell.angle_beta   90.00
_cell.angle_gamma   90.00
#
_symmetry.space_group_name_H-M   'P 1'
#
loop_
_entity.id
_entity.type
_entity.pdbx_description
1 polymer ?
#
loop_
_entity_poly.entity_id
_entity_poly.type
_entity_poly.pdbx_seq_one_letter_code
_entity_poly.pdbx_strand_id
1 'polypeptide(L)'
;MSEENQRDIIPGGNCPTCKDTRLLLQEVVALSDKLHLDVHEVTTTGEAARQQGIDRIPALIMSAEGVQGKIRYFGLPSGYEFSVLIGSLVDVSRADADLADETNEVLSKLDKGVHIQVFVTPT
;
A
#
# COMPACT_ATOMS: atom_id res chain seq x y z
N MET A 1 -19.72 -0.45 -28.86
CA MET A 1 -18.90 0.74 -29.18
C MET A 1 -19.48 1.92 -28.44
N SER A 2 -18.91 2.19 -27.27
CA SER A 2 -19.00 3.47 -26.58
C SER A 2 -18.02 3.38 -25.42
N GLU A 3 -16.79 3.75 -25.75
CA GLU A 3 -15.71 4.04 -24.80
C GLU A 3 -16.19 5.15 -23.86
N GLU A 4 -16.52 4.81 -22.63
CA GLU A 4 -16.72 5.81 -21.58
C GLU A 4 -15.36 6.09 -20.94
N ASN A 5 -14.67 7.01 -21.62
CA ASN A 5 -13.41 7.62 -21.29
C ASN A 5 -13.25 7.88 -19.78
N GLN A 6 -12.36 7.10 -19.17
CA GLN A 6 -11.85 7.27 -17.82
C GLN A 6 -11.31 8.69 -17.63
N ARG A 7 -12.09 9.53 -16.95
CA ARG A 7 -11.70 10.89 -16.59
C ARG A 7 -10.74 10.84 -15.40
N ASP A 8 -9.46 10.59 -15.69
CA ASP A 8 -8.36 10.93 -14.80
C ASP A 8 -8.25 12.46 -14.73
N ILE A 9 -9.06 13.10 -13.90
CA ILE A 9 -8.91 14.53 -13.58
C ILE A 9 -8.96 14.69 -12.06
N ILE A 10 -7.78 14.71 -11.44
CA ILE A 10 -7.60 15.19 -10.07
C ILE A 10 -7.42 16.72 -10.13
N PRO A 11 -8.31 17.54 -9.55
CA PRO A 11 -8.07 18.97 -9.43
C PRO A 11 -6.98 19.20 -8.36
N GLY A 12 -5.80 19.69 -8.79
CA GLY A 12 -4.85 20.36 -7.89
C GLY A 12 -3.64 19.58 -7.36
N GLY A 13 -3.24 18.45 -7.96
CA GLY A 13 -2.00 17.76 -7.57
C GLY A 13 -1.40 16.98 -8.73
N ASN A 14 -0.20 17.38 -9.18
CA ASN A 14 0.54 16.60 -10.16
C ASN A 14 0.95 15.27 -9.52
N CYS A 15 0.35 14.16 -9.96
CA CYS A 15 0.75 12.81 -9.57
C CYS A 15 1.10 11.99 -10.82
N PRO A 16 2.35 12.09 -11.30
CA PRO A 16 2.76 11.44 -12.56
C PRO A 16 2.55 9.93 -12.56
N THR A 17 2.67 9.29 -11.39
CA THR A 17 2.65 7.83 -11.25
C THR A 17 1.33 7.26 -10.72
N CYS A 18 0.32 8.09 -10.44
CA CYS A 18 -0.95 7.61 -9.87
C CYS A 18 -1.69 6.65 -10.81
N LYS A 19 -1.71 6.98 -12.11
CA LYS A 19 -2.35 6.15 -13.14
C LYS A 19 -1.68 4.78 -13.23
N ASP A 20 -0.35 4.77 -13.34
CA ASP A 20 0.43 3.54 -13.45
C ASP A 20 0.31 2.69 -12.18
N THR A 21 0.32 3.32 -11.00
CA THR A 21 0.11 2.62 -9.72
C THR A 21 -1.27 1.95 -9.66
N ARG A 22 -2.32 2.65 -10.12
CA ARG A 22 -3.67 2.09 -10.16
C ARG A 22 -3.74 0.88 -11.10
N LEU A 23 -3.20 1.01 -12.32
CA LEU A 23 -3.21 -0.07 -13.30
C LEU A 23 -2.47 -1.30 -12.78
N LEU A 24 -1.26 -1.10 -12.25
CA LEU A 24 -0.45 -2.16 -11.65
C LEU A 24 -1.22 -2.92 -10.56
N LEU A 25 -1.85 -2.19 -9.63
CA LEU A 25 -2.58 -2.82 -8.53
C LEU A 25 -3.85 -3.54 -9.01
N GLN A 26 -4.56 -3.00 -10.00
CA GLN A 26 -5.72 -3.66 -10.62
C GLN A 26 -5.34 -4.99 -11.28
N GLU A 27 -4.21 -5.01 -12.00
CA GLU A 27 -3.70 -6.23 -12.60
C GLU A 27 -3.32 -7.27 -11.54
N VAL A 28 -2.65 -6.85 -10.45
CA VAL A 28 -2.27 -7.74 -9.35
C VAL A 28 -3.48 -8.36 -8.67
N VAL A 29 -4.48 -7.55 -8.29
CA VAL A 29 -5.67 -8.09 -7.59
C VAL A 29 -6.51 -8.99 -8.48
N ALA A 30 -6.47 -8.82 -9.80
CA ALA A 30 -7.15 -9.71 -10.74
C ALA A 30 -6.55 -11.13 -10.78
N LEU A 31 -5.35 -11.34 -10.22
CA LEU A 31 -4.69 -12.65 -10.18
C LEU A 31 -5.20 -13.58 -9.07
N SER A 32 -5.94 -13.05 -8.08
CA SER A 32 -6.51 -13.86 -7.01
C SER A 32 -7.76 -13.25 -6.40
N ASP A 33 -8.76 -14.10 -6.23
CA ASP A 33 -9.98 -13.93 -5.46
C ASP A 33 -9.79 -13.61 -3.96
N LYS A 34 -8.57 -13.77 -3.43
CA LYS A 34 -8.23 -13.34 -2.07
C LYS A 34 -7.92 -11.85 -1.96
N LEU A 35 -7.65 -11.18 -3.09
CA LEU A 35 -7.23 -9.79 -3.13
C LEU A 35 -8.40 -8.89 -3.52
N HIS A 36 -8.54 -7.79 -2.79
CA HIS A 36 -9.56 -6.77 -3.05
C HIS A 36 -8.88 -5.41 -3.05
N LEU A 37 -9.25 -4.55 -4.00
CA LEU A 37 -8.68 -3.21 -4.16
C LEU A 37 -9.80 -2.16 -4.06
N ASP A 38 -9.76 -1.37 -2.99
CA ASP A 38 -10.58 -0.18 -2.85
C ASP A 38 -9.79 1.06 -3.25
N VAL A 39 -10.26 1.77 -4.28
CA VAL A 39 -9.59 2.97 -4.79
C VAL A 39 -10.35 4.19 -4.32
N HIS A 40 -9.64 5.07 -3.59
CA HIS A 40 -10.18 6.33 -3.12
C HIS A 40 -9.48 7.51 -3.79
N GLU A 41 -10.27 8.42 -4.34
CA GLU A 41 -9.77 9.74 -4.75
C GLU A 41 -9.64 10.60 -3.48
N VAL A 42 -8.41 10.98 -3.15
CA VAL A 42 -8.11 11.77 -1.97
C VAL A 42 -7.42 13.07 -2.35
N THR A 43 -7.83 14.17 -1.75
CA THR A 43 -7.02 15.38 -1.69
C THR A 43 -6.11 15.27 -0.47
N THR A 44 -4.81 15.51 -0.62
CA THR A 44 -3.83 15.45 0.50
C THR A 44 -4.12 16.46 1.62
N THR A 45 -5.05 17.39 1.39
CA THR A 45 -5.54 18.37 2.36
C THR A 45 -6.78 17.91 3.14
N GLY A 46 -7.40 16.79 2.76
CA GLY A 46 -8.61 16.25 3.38
C GLY A 46 -8.37 15.61 4.75
N GLU A 47 -9.31 15.79 5.68
CA GLU A 47 -9.24 15.25 7.04
C GLU A 47 -9.20 13.72 7.08
N ALA A 48 -9.94 13.06 6.19
CA ALA A 48 -9.97 11.60 6.07
C ALA A 48 -8.60 10.99 5.70
N ALA A 49 -7.85 11.64 4.79
CA ALA A 49 -6.51 11.20 4.41
C ALA A 49 -5.52 11.32 5.60
N ARG A 50 -5.58 12.44 6.33
CA ARG A 50 -4.75 12.66 7.52
C ARG A 50 -5.03 11.63 8.62
N GLN A 51 -6.29 11.30 8.87
CA GLN A 51 -6.67 10.27 9.86
C GLN A 51 -6.10 8.88 9.53
N GLN A 52 -5.86 8.60 8.25
CA GLN A 52 -5.21 7.35 7.82
C GLN A 52 -3.68 7.43 7.78
N GLY A 53 -3.11 8.61 8.05
CA GLY A 53 -1.67 8.88 7.93
C GLY A 53 -1.20 9.00 6.48
N ILE A 54 -2.09 9.40 5.57
CA ILE A 54 -1.76 9.65 4.16
C ILE A 54 -1.36 11.11 4.03
N ASP A 55 -0.07 11.35 3.80
CA ASP A 55 0.50 12.68 3.57
C ASP A 55 0.95 12.92 2.11
N ARG A 56 1.02 11.84 1.32
CA ARG A 56 1.52 11.81 -0.06
C ARG A 56 0.69 10.87 -0.92
N ILE A 57 0.71 11.09 -2.23
CA ILE A 57 0.08 10.23 -3.24
C ILE A 57 1.09 9.86 -4.34
N PRO A 58 0.94 8.68 -4.99
CA PRO A 58 -0.02 7.63 -4.66
C PRO A 58 0.34 6.95 -3.33
N ALA A 59 -0.68 6.49 -2.60
CA ALA A 59 -0.52 5.75 -1.35
C ALA A 59 -1.30 4.43 -1.42
N LEU A 60 -0.62 3.34 -1.10
CA LEU A 60 -1.23 2.02 -0.93
C LEU A 60 -1.21 1.69 0.56
N ILE A 61 -2.35 1.27 1.10
CA ILE A 61 -2.47 0.74 2.45
C ILE A 61 -2.86 -0.73 2.31
N MET A 62 -2.10 -1.62 2.96
CA MET A 62 -2.38 -3.04 2.98
C MET A 62 -2.88 -3.45 4.35
N SER A 63 -3.96 -4.23 4.37
CA SER A 63 -4.59 -4.77 5.58
C SER A 63 -5.18 -6.14 5.29
N ALA A 64 -5.12 -7.02 6.28
CA ALA A 64 -5.83 -8.31 6.27
C ALA A 64 -6.36 -8.62 7.67
N GLU A 65 -7.32 -9.55 7.73
CA GLU A 65 -7.82 -10.08 8.99
C GLU A 65 -6.69 -10.72 9.80
N GLY A 66 -6.64 -10.47 11.11
CA GLY A 66 -5.61 -11.01 12.00
C GLY A 66 -4.26 -10.28 11.98
N VAL A 67 -4.02 -9.37 11.03
CA VAL A 67 -2.78 -8.57 10.97
C VAL A 67 -2.92 -7.29 11.79
N GLN A 68 -2.02 -7.11 12.76
CA GLN A 68 -1.95 -5.89 13.57
C GLN A 68 -1.05 -4.85 12.90
N GLY A 69 -1.50 -3.60 12.88
CA GLY A 69 -0.76 -2.48 12.29
C GLY A 69 -1.21 -2.13 10.86
N LYS A 70 -0.41 -1.30 10.17
CA LYS A 70 -0.69 -0.84 8.80
C LYS A 70 0.60 -0.84 7.99
N ILE A 71 0.66 -1.64 6.93
CA ILE A 71 1.71 -1.55 5.92
C ILE A 71 1.29 -0.49 4.90
N ARG A 72 2.20 0.43 4.57
CA ARG A 72 1.93 1.52 3.63
C ARG A 72 3.07 1.66 2.62
N TYR A 73 2.72 1.83 1.37
CA TYR A 73 3.63 2.25 0.30
C TYR A 73 3.26 3.65 -0.16
N PHE A 74 4.26 4.49 -0.36
CA PHE A 74 4.09 5.83 -0.94
C PHE A 74 4.91 5.92 -2.22
N GLY A 75 4.24 6.12 -3.36
CA GLY A 75 4.85 6.02 -4.69
C GLY A 75 4.45 4.76 -5.45
N LEU A 76 4.98 4.62 -6.67
CA LEU A 76 4.77 3.46 -7.55
C LEU A 76 5.72 2.32 -7.13
N PRO A 77 5.21 1.14 -6.71
CA PRO A 77 6.05 0.00 -6.34
C PRO A 77 6.48 -0.80 -7.59
N SER A 78 7.32 -0.20 -8.43
CA SER A 78 7.86 -0.82 -9.66
C SER A 78 9.33 -1.23 -9.51
N GLY A 79 9.88 -1.91 -10.52
CA GLY A 79 11.27 -2.39 -10.48
C GLY A 79 11.46 -3.45 -9.39
N TYR A 80 12.56 -3.39 -8.64
CA TYR A 80 12.79 -4.32 -7.52
C TYR A 80 11.74 -4.20 -6.40
N GLU A 81 11.11 -3.03 -6.24
CA GLU A 81 10.06 -2.82 -5.24
C GLU A 81 8.76 -3.57 -5.58
N PHE A 82 8.58 -3.99 -6.82
CA PHE A 82 7.45 -4.85 -7.17
C PHE A 82 7.55 -6.21 -6.48
N SER A 83 8.75 -6.81 -6.42
CA SER A 83 8.97 -8.05 -5.68
C SER A 83 8.73 -7.89 -4.18
N VAL A 84 9.08 -6.73 -3.62
CA VAL A 84 8.81 -6.39 -2.21
C VAL A 84 7.29 -6.30 -1.95
N LEU A 85 6.53 -5.66 -2.85
CA LEU A 85 5.07 -5.63 -2.78
C LEU A 85 4.47 -7.05 -2.77
N ILE A 86 4.92 -7.91 -3.68
CA ILE A 86 4.42 -9.29 -3.76
C ILE A 86 4.76 -10.08 -2.48
N GLY A 87 5.98 -9.94 -1.96
CA GLY A 87 6.38 -10.55 -0.69
C GLY A 87 5.47 -10.11 0.45
N SER A 88 5.24 -8.81 0.60
CA SER A 88 4.35 -8.28 1.64
C SER A 88 2.90 -8.74 1.51
N LEU A 89 2.37 -8.92 0.29
CA LEU A 89 1.05 -9.51 0.09
C LEU A 89 0.99 -10.96 0.61
N VAL A 90 2.05 -11.74 0.40
CA VAL A 90 2.14 -13.12 0.91
C VAL A 90 2.22 -13.14 2.43
N ASP A 91 3.07 -12.31 3.03
CA ASP A 91 3.25 -12.24 4.48
C ASP A 91 1.94 -11.81 5.18
N VAL A 92 1.30 -10.75 4.66
CA VAL A 92 0.02 -10.26 5.17
C VAL A 92 -1.09 -11.31 4.99
N SER A 93 -1.10 -12.04 3.87
CA SER A 93 -2.07 -13.11 3.65
C SER A 93 -1.92 -14.28 4.63
N ARG A 94 -0.74 -14.47 5.22
CA ARG A 94 -0.45 -15.54 6.18
C ARG A 94 -0.61 -15.09 7.64
N ALA A 95 -0.65 -13.77 7.87
CA ALA A 95 -0.51 -13.17 9.18
C ALA A 95 0.76 -13.67 9.92
N ASP A 96 1.84 -13.87 9.16
CA ASP A 96 3.13 -14.38 9.63
C ASP A 96 4.26 -13.64 8.92
N ALA A 97 5.25 -13.19 9.69
CA ALA A 97 6.39 -12.42 9.22
C ALA A 97 7.69 -13.25 9.11
N ASP A 98 7.63 -14.57 9.35
CA ASP A 98 8.77 -15.51 9.27
C ASP A 98 10.00 -15.02 10.05
N LEU A 99 9.76 -14.51 11.26
CA LEU A 99 10.81 -14.02 12.16
C LEU A 99 11.22 -15.13 13.13
N ALA A 100 12.51 -15.16 13.49
CA ALA A 100 13.01 -16.04 14.53
C ALA A 100 12.28 -15.81 15.88
N ASP A 101 12.10 -16.88 16.66
CA ASP A 101 11.40 -16.84 17.95
C ASP A 101 11.98 -15.78 18.91
N GLU A 102 13.31 -15.65 18.95
CA GLU A 102 13.98 -14.63 19.76
C GLU A 102 13.58 -13.20 19.36
N THR A 103 13.47 -12.94 18.05
CA THR A 103 13.01 -11.65 17.52
C THR A 103 11.56 -11.39 17.90
N ASN A 104 10.68 -12.39 17.74
CA ASN A 104 9.27 -12.27 18.13
C ASN A 104 9.12 -12.00 19.64
N GLU A 105 9.94 -12.65 20.48
CA GLU A 105 9.93 -12.40 21.92
C GLU A 105 10.31 -10.95 22.26
N VAL A 106 11.34 -10.41 21.61
CA VAL A 106 11.74 -9.01 21.79
C VAL A 106 10.65 -8.06 21.30
N LEU A 107 10.06 -8.31 20.12
CA LEU A 107 9.02 -7.45 19.54
C LEU A 107 7.72 -7.47 20.37
N SER A 108 7.39 -8.60 21.01
CA SER A 108 6.21 -8.72 21.87
C SER A 108 6.25 -7.83 23.11
N LYS A 109 7.44 -7.35 23.50
CA LYS A 109 7.67 -6.47 24.66
C LYS A 109 7.50 -5.00 24.33
N LEU A 110 7.25 -4.63 23.07
CA LEU A 110 7.01 -3.26 22.66
C LEU A 110 5.66 -2.76 23.21
N ASP A 111 5.70 -1.76 24.08
CA ASP A 111 4.53 -1.16 24.75
C ASP A 111 3.99 0.08 24.02
N LYS A 112 4.68 0.52 22.97
CA LYS A 112 4.36 1.71 22.17
C LYS A 112 4.38 1.38 20.69
N GLY A 113 3.47 2.01 19.95
CA GLY A 113 3.46 1.94 18.49
C GLY A 113 4.77 2.48 17.91
N VAL A 114 5.44 1.67 17.10
CA VAL A 114 6.66 2.05 16.38
C VAL A 114 6.30 2.41 14.94
N HIS A 115 6.78 3.55 14.46
CA HIS A 115 6.62 3.97 13.07
C HIS A 115 7.98 3.84 12.37
N ILE A 116 8.07 2.89 11.43
CA ILE A 116 9.27 2.66 10.62
C ILE A 116 9.03 3.24 9.21
N GLN A 117 9.98 4.03 8.72
CA GLN A 117 9.96 4.55 7.35
C GLN A 117 11.21 4.06 6.62
N VAL A 118 11.00 3.35 5.51
CA VAL A 118 12.07 2.88 4.63
C VAL A 118 11.99 3.67 3.34
N PHE A 119 13.06 4.38 3.01
CA PHE A 119 13.15 5.19 1.79
C PHE A 119 13.90 4.41 0.72
N VAL A 120 13.28 4.25 -0.43
CA VAL A 120 13.78 3.45 -1.56
C VAL A 120 13.66 4.24 -2.87
N THR A 121 14.33 3.74 -3.90
CA THR A 121 14.20 4.25 -5.28
C THR A 121 13.88 3.08 -6.19
N PRO A 122 12.89 3.19 -7.10
CA PRO A 122 12.73 2.22 -8.16
C PRO A 122 13.95 2.32 -9.08
N THR A 123 14.77 1.27 -9.10
CA THR A 123 15.97 1.17 -9.95
C THR A 123 15.62 0.95 -11.41
#